data_AF-A0A8S9DNB3-F1
#
_entry.id   AF-A0A8S9DNB3-F1
#
_cell.length_a   1.000
_cell.length_b   1.000
_cell.length_c   1.000
_cell.angle_alpha   90.00
_cell.angle_beta   90.00
_cell.angle_gamma   90.00
#
_symmetry.space_group_name_H-M   'P 1'
#
loop_
_entity.id
_entity.type
_entity.pdbx_description
1 polymer ?
#
loop_
_entity_poly.entity_id
_entity_poly.type
_entity_poly.pdbx_seq_one_letter_code
_entity_poly.pdbx_strand_id
1 'polypeptide(L)'
;MQAPPDFMDTTPVRGVEWLKQHPKLPGEQWSNWVASIYMTYALPERKVWITNRIEDFPEEQHLDNKRLMRATWDWQAILDKYRANLLLDRKYEDPIVQAVSASPAWQEVYRDDRSPTFMIN
;
A
#
# COMPACT_ATOMS: atom_id res chain seq x y z
N MET A 1 -9.26 1.26 34.74
CA MET A 1 -8.35 0.94 33.62
C MET A 1 -9.03 1.38 32.35
N GLN A 2 -8.43 2.32 31.61
CA GLN A 2 -8.86 2.66 30.25
C GLN A 2 -8.29 1.60 29.30
N ALA A 3 -9.10 1.11 28.37
CA ALA A 3 -8.60 0.29 27.28
C ALA A 3 -7.51 1.08 26.51
N PRO A 4 -6.44 0.43 26.03
CA PRO A 4 -5.44 1.10 25.21
C PRO A 4 -6.11 1.82 24.03
N PRO A 5 -5.56 2.96 23.57
CA PRO A 5 -6.05 3.60 22.36
C PRO A 5 -6.09 2.58 21.21
N ASP A 6 -7.18 2.61 20.45
CA ASP A 6 -7.47 1.64 19.39
C ASP A 6 -6.33 1.69 18.35
N PHE A 7 -5.48 0.65 18.32
CA PHE A 7 -4.45 0.49 17.29
C PHE A 7 -5.05 0.24 15.88
N MET A 8 -6.38 0.28 15.77
CA MET A 8 -7.19 0.15 14.55
C MET A 8 -7.03 1.31 13.56
N ASP A 9 -6.37 2.40 13.93
CA ASP A 9 -6.26 3.64 13.12
C ASP A 9 -5.59 3.40 11.75
N THR A 10 -4.73 2.38 11.62
CA THR A 10 -4.03 2.03 10.37
C THR A 10 -4.67 0.88 9.59
N THR A 11 -5.73 0.26 10.13
CA THR A 11 -6.40 -0.86 9.45
C THR A 11 -7.26 -0.33 8.31
N PRO A 12 -6.97 -0.68 7.03
CA PRO A 12 -7.59 -0.02 5.89
C PRO A 12 -8.97 -0.61 5.53
N VAL A 13 -9.85 -0.81 6.51
CA VAL A 13 -11.15 -1.50 6.32
C VAL A 13 -11.93 -0.91 5.15
N ARG A 14 -12.13 0.41 5.13
CA ARG A 14 -12.87 1.08 4.05
C ARG A 14 -12.15 1.04 2.70
N GLY A 15 -10.82 1.19 2.70
CA GLY A 15 -10.01 1.06 1.47
C GLY A 15 -10.13 -0.33 0.85
N VAL A 16 -10.14 -1.38 1.67
CA VAL A 16 -10.34 -2.76 1.22
C VAL A 16 -11.77 -2.99 0.72
N GLU A 17 -12.79 -2.47 1.41
CA GLU A 17 -14.18 -2.53 0.93
C GLU A 17 -14.38 -1.80 -0.40
N TRP A 18 -13.68 -0.68 -0.60
CA TRP A 18 -13.67 0.00 -1.89
C TRP A 18 -12.98 -0.85 -2.97
N LEU A 19 -11.83 -1.46 -2.68
CA LEU A 19 -11.11 -2.35 -3.61
C LEU A 19 -11.96 -3.57 -4.03
N LYS A 20 -12.76 -4.13 -3.11
CA LYS A 20 -13.73 -5.21 -3.42
C LYS A 20 -14.74 -4.83 -4.48
N GLN A 21 -15.19 -3.58 -4.48
CA GLN A 21 -16.15 -3.04 -5.45
C GLN A 21 -15.48 -2.71 -6.79
N HIS A 22 -14.14 -2.70 -6.85
CA HIS A 22 -13.35 -2.36 -8.03
C HIS A 22 -12.42 -3.52 -8.45
N PRO A 23 -12.94 -4.74 -8.70
CA PRO A 23 -12.10 -5.92 -8.95
C PRO A 23 -11.26 -5.82 -10.23
N LYS A 24 -11.65 -4.95 -11.18
CA LYS A 24 -10.97 -4.76 -12.47
C LYS A 24 -9.70 -3.92 -12.39
N LEU A 25 -9.40 -3.29 -11.25
CA LEU A 25 -8.15 -2.54 -11.10
C LEU A 25 -6.96 -3.50 -11.28
N PRO A 26 -6.01 -3.21 -12.19
CA PRO A 26 -4.90 -4.11 -12.49
C PRO A 26 -3.88 -4.15 -11.35
N GLY A 27 -2.84 -4.97 -11.51
CA GLY A 27 -1.63 -4.90 -10.70
C GLY A 27 -1.74 -5.50 -9.30
N GLU A 28 -0.57 -5.72 -8.69
CA GLU A 28 -0.47 -6.10 -7.29
C GLU A 28 -0.56 -4.87 -6.40
N GLN A 29 -0.98 -5.07 -5.16
CA GLN A 29 -1.14 -3.98 -4.20
C GLN A 29 0.09 -3.86 -3.29
N TRP A 30 0.77 -2.73 -3.31
CA TRP A 30 1.61 -2.35 -2.18
C TRP A 30 0.80 -1.62 -1.11
N SER A 31 1.15 -1.88 0.14
CA SER A 31 0.68 -1.16 1.32
C SER A 31 1.68 -1.37 2.46
N ASN A 32 1.62 -0.59 3.54
CA ASN A 32 2.41 -0.91 4.72
C ASN A 32 2.11 -2.32 5.26
N TRP A 33 2.95 -2.72 6.19
CA TRP A 33 2.92 -4.04 6.78
C TRP A 33 1.57 -4.41 7.44
N VAL A 34 0.91 -3.49 8.14
CA VAL A 34 -0.36 -3.78 8.83
C VAL A 34 -1.47 -3.98 7.79
N ALA A 35 -1.52 -3.09 6.81
CA ALA A 35 -2.48 -3.13 5.71
C ALA A 35 -2.30 -4.40 4.85
N SER A 36 -1.07 -4.80 4.56
CA SER A 36 -0.80 -5.99 3.72
C SER A 36 -1.26 -7.28 4.39
N ILE A 37 -1.03 -7.46 5.70
CA ILE A 37 -1.59 -8.60 6.44
C ILE A 37 -3.11 -8.59 6.37
N TYR A 38 -3.75 -7.46 6.69
CA TYR A 38 -5.20 -7.36 6.69
C TYR A 38 -5.79 -7.68 5.31
N MET A 39 -5.16 -7.18 4.25
CA MET A 39 -5.56 -7.48 2.87
C MET A 39 -5.51 -8.97 2.53
N THR A 40 -4.46 -9.69 2.95
CA THR A 40 -4.38 -11.15 2.67
C THR A 40 -5.52 -11.93 3.30
N TYR A 41 -6.09 -11.42 4.39
CA TYR A 41 -7.27 -12.00 5.04
C TYR A 41 -8.58 -11.52 4.41
N ALA A 42 -8.71 -10.21 4.19
CA ALA A 42 -9.99 -9.57 3.86
C ALA A 42 -10.30 -9.52 2.35
N LEU A 43 -9.29 -9.63 1.49
CA LEU A 43 -9.41 -9.61 0.02
C LEU A 43 -8.38 -10.55 -0.63
N PRO A 44 -8.46 -11.86 -0.39
CA PRO A 44 -7.46 -12.83 -0.87
C PRO A 44 -7.38 -12.94 -2.39
N GLU A 45 -8.42 -12.51 -3.13
CA GLU A 45 -8.43 -12.51 -4.59
C GLU A 45 -7.52 -11.42 -5.19
N ARG A 46 -7.16 -10.39 -4.42
CA ARG A 46 -6.25 -9.32 -4.84
C ARG A 46 -4.85 -9.61 -4.31
N LYS A 47 -3.92 -9.82 -5.23
CA LYS A 47 -2.52 -10.07 -4.88
C LYS A 47 -1.90 -8.86 -4.19
N VAL A 48 -1.27 -9.11 -3.06
CA VAL A 48 -0.37 -8.17 -2.39
C VAL A 48 1.02 -8.28 -3.00
N TRP A 49 1.70 -7.14 -3.16
CA TRP A 49 3.07 -7.12 -3.68
C TRP A 49 4.05 -7.66 -2.66
N ILE A 50 3.91 -7.36 -1.36
CA ILE A 50 4.81 -7.87 -0.31
C ILE A 50 4.09 -8.01 1.03
N THR A 51 4.51 -8.99 1.83
CA THR A 51 4.07 -9.17 3.23
C THR A 51 5.28 -9.39 4.15
N ASN A 52 5.05 -9.68 5.44
CA ASN A 52 6.11 -10.08 6.37
C ASN A 52 6.51 -11.55 6.31
N ARG A 53 5.88 -12.36 5.46
CA ARG A 53 6.37 -13.71 5.20
C ARG A 53 7.58 -13.60 4.29
N ILE A 54 8.74 -13.44 4.88
CA ILE A 54 9.98 -13.14 4.16
C ILE A 54 10.29 -14.24 3.14
N GLU A 55 9.97 -15.49 3.49
CA GLU A 55 10.20 -16.68 2.69
C GLU A 55 9.37 -16.71 1.40
N ASP A 56 8.28 -15.93 1.33
CA ASP A 56 7.38 -15.90 0.17
C ASP A 56 7.90 -15.00 -0.96
N PHE A 57 8.94 -14.18 -0.71
CA PHE A 57 9.43 -13.18 -1.66
C PHE A 57 10.96 -13.21 -1.80
N PRO A 58 11.51 -12.97 -3.00
CA PRO A 58 12.95 -12.90 -3.22
C PRO A 58 13.59 -11.74 -2.45
N GLU A 59 14.87 -11.89 -2.09
CA GLU A 59 15.64 -10.86 -1.35
C GLU A 59 15.58 -9.49 -2.03
N GLU A 60 15.65 -9.45 -3.36
CA GLU A 60 15.58 -8.21 -4.14
C GLU A 60 14.31 -7.41 -3.84
N GLN A 61 13.16 -8.09 -3.70
CA GLN A 61 11.87 -7.46 -3.44
C GLN A 61 11.81 -6.86 -2.04
N HIS A 62 12.48 -7.48 -1.06
CA HIS A 62 12.64 -6.92 0.28
C HIS A 62 13.54 -5.66 0.28
N LEU A 63 14.60 -5.67 -0.52
CA LEU A 63 15.49 -4.50 -0.69
C LEU A 63 14.77 -3.36 -1.40
N ASP A 64 14.00 -3.67 -2.44
CA ASP A 64 13.18 -2.72 -3.17
C ASP A 64 12.08 -2.13 -2.27
N ASN A 65 11.42 -2.92 -1.42
CA ASN A 65 10.46 -2.42 -0.44
C ASN A 65 11.11 -1.42 0.54
N LYS A 66 12.31 -1.71 1.05
CA LYS A 66 13.05 -0.77 1.93
C LYS A 66 13.39 0.55 1.24
N ARG A 67 13.71 0.50 -0.06
CA ARG A 67 13.99 1.69 -0.88
C ARG A 67 12.71 2.48 -1.15
N LEU A 68 11.64 1.80 -1.54
CA LEU A 68 10.32 2.37 -1.77
C LEU A 68 9.78 3.09 -0.53
N MET A 69 9.87 2.48 0.66
CA MET A 69 9.45 3.10 1.92
C MET A 69 10.20 4.40 2.25
N ARG A 70 11.41 4.58 1.70
CA ARG A 70 12.22 5.79 1.85
C ARG A 70 12.01 6.80 0.72
N ALA A 71 11.16 6.47 -0.25
CA ALA A 71 10.98 7.20 -1.49
C ALA A 71 12.32 7.61 -2.13
N THR A 72 13.25 6.65 -2.23
CA THR A 72 14.52 6.87 -2.92
C THR A 72 14.30 7.28 -4.37
N TRP A 73 15.30 7.86 -5.02
CA TRP A 73 15.19 8.41 -6.39
C TRP A 73 14.63 7.43 -7.44
N ASP A 74 14.74 6.13 -7.20
CA ASP A 74 14.27 5.02 -8.04
C ASP A 74 12.86 4.50 -7.70
N TRP A 75 12.13 5.17 -6.80
CA TRP A 75 10.79 4.72 -6.33
C TRP A 75 9.82 4.40 -7.47
N GLN A 76 9.78 5.24 -8.51
CA GLN A 76 8.91 5.02 -9.68
C GLN A 76 9.35 3.79 -10.46
N ALA A 77 10.64 3.62 -10.68
CA ALA A 77 11.19 2.46 -11.39
C ALA A 77 10.91 1.15 -10.63
N ILE A 78 10.93 1.18 -9.30
CA ILE A 78 10.52 0.04 -8.47
C ILE A 78 9.04 -0.29 -8.71
N LEU A 79 8.14 0.69 -8.64
CA LEU A 79 6.71 0.45 -8.84
C LEU A 79 6.38 -0.04 -10.26
N ASP A 80 7.06 0.50 -11.27
CA ASP A 80 6.90 0.11 -12.67
C ASP A 80 7.38 -1.33 -12.90
N LYS A 81 8.52 -1.71 -12.30
CA LYS A 81 9.09 -3.07 -12.37
C LYS A 81 8.07 -4.12 -11.93
N TYR A 82 7.33 -3.84 -10.87
CA TYR A 82 6.33 -4.76 -10.30
C TYR A 82 4.90 -4.51 -10.79
N ARG A 83 4.65 -3.43 -11.54
CA ARG A 83 3.31 -2.97 -11.92
C ARG A 83 2.40 -2.87 -10.69
N ALA A 84 2.96 -2.38 -9.58
CA ALA A 84 2.28 -2.32 -8.30
C ALA A 84 1.52 -1.01 -8.17
N ASN A 85 0.27 -1.10 -7.71
CA ASN A 85 -0.51 0.06 -7.27
C ASN A 85 -0.29 0.30 -5.78
N LEU A 86 -0.76 1.43 -5.26
CA LEU A 86 -0.44 1.88 -3.91
C LEU A 86 -1.68 2.14 -3.06
N LEU A 87 -1.73 1.53 -1.87
CA LEU A 87 -2.73 1.76 -0.84
C LEU A 87 -1.96 2.32 0.34
N LEU A 88 -1.95 3.64 0.43
CA LEU A 88 -1.02 4.38 1.26
C LEU A 88 -1.67 4.88 2.52
N ASP A 89 -0.99 4.73 3.66
CA ASP A 89 -1.35 5.39 4.90
C ASP A 89 -0.66 6.76 5.00
N ARG A 90 -1.42 7.83 4.78
CA ARG A 90 -0.94 9.21 4.76
C ARG A 90 -0.35 9.73 6.06
N LYS A 91 -0.50 9.01 7.18
CA LYS A 91 0.02 9.39 8.50
C LYS A 91 1.39 8.79 8.79
N TYR A 92 1.72 7.65 8.16
CA TYR A 92 2.91 6.88 8.47
C TYR A 92 3.86 6.69 7.27
N GLU A 93 3.40 6.99 6.06
CA GLU A 93 4.14 6.76 4.81
C GLU A 93 4.49 8.07 4.10
N ASP A 94 4.77 9.13 4.87
CA ASP A 94 5.03 10.48 4.37
C ASP A 94 5.93 10.55 3.14
N PRO A 95 7.10 9.85 3.05
CA PRO A 95 7.99 9.98 1.91
C PRO A 95 7.36 9.53 0.59
N ILE A 96 6.76 8.33 0.56
CA ILE A 96 6.20 7.78 -0.67
C ILE A 96 4.88 8.47 -1.03
N VAL A 97 4.08 8.85 -0.03
CA VAL A 97 2.87 9.65 -0.23
C VAL A 97 3.20 10.97 -0.90
N GLN A 98 4.23 11.69 -0.44
CA GLN A 98 4.66 12.95 -1.05
C GLN A 98 5.19 12.75 -2.47
N ALA A 99 6.05 11.75 -2.69
CA ALA A 99 6.64 11.48 -4.00
C ALA A 99 5.57 11.16 -5.06
N VAL A 100 4.63 10.29 -4.72
CA VAL A 100 3.55 9.86 -5.61
C VAL A 100 2.56 10.99 -5.85
N SER A 101 2.19 11.75 -4.82
CA SER A 101 1.26 12.89 -4.94
C SER A 101 1.83 14.04 -5.77
N ALA A 102 3.17 14.17 -5.85
CA ALA A 102 3.83 15.16 -6.68
C ALA A 102 4.02 14.71 -8.14
N SER A 103 3.79 13.43 -8.45
CA SER A 103 3.97 12.88 -9.78
C SER A 103 2.67 13.02 -10.60
N PRO A 104 2.72 13.62 -11.81
CA PRO A 104 1.54 13.73 -12.68
C PRO A 104 1.10 12.39 -13.27
N ALA A 105 1.94 11.35 -13.16
CA ALA A 105 1.63 10.01 -13.66
C ALA A 105 0.66 9.25 -12.73
N TRP A 106 0.60 9.62 -11.46
CA TRP A 106 -0.21 8.93 -10.48
C TRP A 106 -1.53 9.65 -10.22
N GLN A 107 -2.61 8.87 -10.21
CA GLN A 107 -3.95 9.36 -9.97
C GLN A 107 -4.49 8.79 -8.65
N GLU A 108 -4.96 9.68 -7.79
CA GLU A 108 -5.75 9.30 -6.63
C GLU A 108 -7.15 8.92 -7.10
N VAL A 109 -7.54 7.65 -6.88
CA VAL A 109 -8.87 7.15 -7.28
C VAL A 109 -9.75 6.80 -6.08
N TYR A 110 -9.18 6.80 -4.88
CA TYR A 110 -9.91 6.67 -3.61
C TYR A 110 -9.19 7.40 -2.49
N ARG A 111 -9.98 8.03 -1.60
CA ARG A 111 -9.51 8.67 -0.38
C ARG A 111 -10.51 8.42 0.75
N ASP A 112 -9.99 8.07 1.91
CA ASP A 112 -10.74 8.05 3.17
C ASP A 112 -10.28 9.17 4.11
N ASP A 113 -11.18 9.60 4.99
CA ASP A 113 -10.88 10.57 6.06
C ASP A 113 -9.92 9.98 7.10
N ARG A 114 -9.80 8.65 7.16
CA ARG A 114 -9.02 7.89 8.15
C ARG A 114 -7.67 7.37 7.64
N SER A 115 -7.12 7.97 6.58
CA SER A 115 -5.72 7.81 6.13
C SER A 115 -5.44 6.95 4.88
N PRO A 116 -6.15 5.86 4.52
CA PRO A 116 -5.80 5.15 3.29
C PRO A 116 -6.20 5.97 2.05
N THR A 117 -5.22 6.25 1.19
CA THR A 117 -5.45 6.72 -0.19
C THR A 117 -5.02 5.65 -1.18
N PHE A 118 -5.76 5.48 -2.27
CA PHE A 118 -5.40 4.53 -3.33
C PHE A 118 -4.96 5.28 -4.58
N MET A 119 -3.75 4.95 -5.05
CA MET A 119 -3.09 5.59 -6.19
C MET A 119 -2.79 4.54 -7.28
N ILE A 120 -3.03 4.93 -8.54
CA ILE A 120 -2.73 4.12 -9.73
C ILE A 120 -1.92 4.91 -10.77
N ASN A 121 -1.16 4.20 -11.61
CA ASN A 121 -0.42 4.71 -12.78
C ASN A 121 -0.66 3.79 -13.98
#